data_AF-A0A5C9AK86-F1
#
_entry.id   AF-A0A5C9AK86-F1
#
_cell.length_a   1.000
_cell.length_b   1.000
_cell.length_c   1.000
_cell.angle_alpha   90.00
_cell.angle_beta   90.00
_cell.angle_gamma   90.00
#
_symmetry.space_group_name_H-M   'P 1'
#
loop_
_entity.id
_entity.type
_entity.pdbx_description
1 polymer ?
#
loop_
_entity_poly.entity_id
_entity_poly.type
_entity_poly.pdbx_seq_one_letter_code
_entity_poly.pdbx_strand_id
1 'polypeptide(L)'
;MDALSRLLMLNAPQGTIDKNCVLGSDWQLPHGAGELSVIRWHALTQGAAKLEMPTGEIFTLRPGNVVLLPQNSAHRLSHVDNESTCIVCGTLRLQHSARYFLTSLPETLFLAPVNHSVEYNWLREAIPFLQQESRSAMPGVDALCSQICATFFTLAVRE
;
A
#
# COMPACT_ATOMS: atom_id res chain seq x y z
N MET A 1 -12.44 16.91 16.90
CA MET A 1 -11.82 15.73 16.27
C MET A 1 -12.91 14.69 16.09
N ASP A 2 -13.12 14.23 14.86
CA ASP A 2 -14.09 13.18 14.56
C ASP A 2 -13.61 11.79 15.04
N ALA A 3 -14.49 10.79 14.97
CA ALA A 3 -14.22 9.45 15.49
C ALA A 3 -13.10 8.72 14.73
N LEU A 4 -13.02 8.88 13.40
CA LEU A 4 -11.99 8.25 12.58
C LEU A 4 -10.62 8.86 12.89
N SER A 5 -10.53 10.19 12.94
CA SER A 5 -9.32 10.90 13.36
C SER A 5 -8.82 10.43 14.72
N ARG A 6 -9.72 10.29 15.71
CA ARG A 6 -9.37 9.78 17.04
C ARG A 6 -8.88 8.33 16.98
N LEU A 7 -9.55 7.47 16.22
CA LEU A 7 -9.17 6.06 16.07
C LEU A 7 -7.78 5.92 15.45
N LEU A 8 -7.51 6.64 14.36
CA LEU A 8 -6.21 6.60 13.67
C LEU A 8 -5.09 7.11 14.57
N MET A 9 -5.32 8.22 15.30
CA MET A 9 -4.34 8.74 16.26
C MET A 9 -4.03 7.77 17.39
N LEU A 10 -5.05 7.08 17.94
CA LEU A 10 -4.84 6.13 19.03
C LEU A 10 -4.04 4.89 18.61
N ASN A 11 -4.16 4.47 17.34
CA ASN A 11 -3.46 3.29 16.83
C ASN A 11 -2.08 3.60 16.24
N ALA A 12 -1.77 4.88 15.97
CA ALA A 12 -0.46 5.40 15.54
C ALA A 12 0.30 4.49 14.55
N PRO A 13 -0.27 4.23 13.35
CA PRO A 13 0.30 3.29 12.39
C PRO A 13 1.76 3.64 12.05
N GLN A 14 2.63 2.63 12.07
CA GLN A 14 4.05 2.74 11.73
C GLN A 14 4.32 2.08 10.38
N GLY A 15 4.73 2.86 9.39
CA GLY A 15 4.96 2.40 8.03
C GLY A 15 6.41 2.06 7.72
N THR A 16 6.63 1.02 6.92
CA THR A 16 7.93 0.68 6.33
C THR A 16 7.80 0.38 4.84
N ILE A 17 8.92 0.49 4.12
CA ILE A 17 9.05 0.03 2.73
C ILE A 17 9.94 -1.20 2.75
N ASP A 18 9.41 -2.32 2.28
CA ASP A 18 10.05 -3.63 2.42
C ASP A 18 10.78 -4.04 1.15
N LYS A 19 10.23 -3.69 -0.03
CA LYS A 19 10.80 -4.08 -1.32
C LYS A 19 10.59 -3.01 -2.40
N ASN A 20 11.63 -2.85 -3.22
CA ASN A 20 11.66 -2.03 -4.41
C ASN A 20 12.12 -2.90 -5.59
N CYS A 21 11.18 -3.48 -6.35
CA CYS A 21 11.50 -4.47 -7.38
C CYS A 21 11.24 -3.91 -8.77
N VAL A 22 12.27 -3.95 -9.62
CA VAL A 22 12.12 -3.79 -11.08
C VAL A 22 11.99 -5.20 -11.67
N LEU A 23 10.87 -5.48 -12.32
CA LEU A 23 10.50 -6.80 -12.80
C LEU A 23 10.33 -6.76 -14.34
N GLY A 24 10.85 -7.80 -15.00
CA GLY A 24 10.73 -8.02 -16.45
C GLY A 24 9.34 -8.54 -16.84
N SER A 25 9.28 -9.48 -17.80
CA SER A 25 8.03 -10.15 -18.17
C SER A 25 7.76 -11.40 -17.33
N ASP A 26 6.51 -11.89 -17.35
CA ASP A 26 6.10 -13.23 -16.88
C ASP A 26 6.36 -13.55 -15.40
N TRP A 27 6.59 -12.52 -14.57
CA TRP A 27 6.81 -12.70 -13.14
C TRP A 27 5.50 -12.95 -12.38
N GLN A 28 5.61 -13.68 -11.29
CA GLN A 28 4.57 -13.83 -10.27
C GLN A 28 5.20 -13.72 -8.88
N LEU A 29 4.56 -12.96 -8.01
CA LEU A 29 4.98 -12.73 -6.63
C LEU A 29 3.84 -13.14 -5.67
N PRO A 30 3.79 -14.42 -5.27
CA PRO A 30 2.87 -14.86 -4.23
C PRO A 30 3.30 -14.32 -2.86
N HIS A 31 2.33 -13.88 -2.07
CA HIS A 31 2.49 -13.49 -0.68
C HIS A 31 1.57 -14.34 0.20
N GLY A 32 2.15 -14.91 1.26
CA GLY A 32 1.36 -15.57 2.32
C GLY A 32 0.62 -14.57 3.19
N ALA A 33 -0.41 -15.05 3.89
CA ALA A 33 -1.09 -14.28 4.91
C ALA A 33 -0.12 -13.90 6.03
N GLY A 34 -0.26 -12.69 6.57
CA GLY A 34 0.59 -12.17 7.65
C GLY A 34 -0.16 -11.91 8.95
N GLU A 35 0.43 -11.08 9.81
CA GLU A 35 -0.16 -10.69 11.09
C GLU A 35 -1.35 -9.74 10.91
N LEU A 36 -2.42 -9.94 11.71
CA LEU A 36 -3.64 -9.11 11.69
C LEU A 36 -3.45 -7.69 12.23
N SER A 37 -2.28 -7.35 12.78
CA SER A 37 -1.90 -6.00 13.20
C SER A 37 -1.05 -5.28 12.15
N VAL A 38 -0.83 -5.91 10.99
CA VAL A 38 0.01 -5.39 9.92
C VAL A 38 -0.82 -5.29 8.65
N ILE A 39 -0.98 -4.08 8.14
CA ILE A 39 -1.54 -3.86 6.81
C ILE A 39 -0.40 -3.98 5.82
N ARG A 40 -0.59 -4.78 4.76
CA ARG A 40 0.34 -4.79 3.63
C ARG A 40 -0.20 -3.92 2.52
N TRP A 41 0.67 -3.20 1.82
CA TRP A 41 0.27 -2.37 0.70
C TRP A 41 1.21 -2.50 -0.48
N HIS A 42 0.67 -2.26 -1.67
CA HIS A 42 1.40 -2.32 -2.93
C HIS A 42 1.04 -1.13 -3.82
N ALA A 43 2.05 -0.58 -4.49
CA ALA A 43 1.91 0.48 -5.48
C ALA A 43 2.95 0.32 -6.59
N LEU A 44 2.72 0.99 -7.71
CA LEU A 44 3.63 0.96 -8.86
C LEU A 44 4.18 2.37 -9.13
N THR A 45 5.46 2.45 -9.47
CA THR A 45 6.04 3.67 -10.06
C THR A 45 6.09 3.61 -11.58
N GLN A 46 5.98 2.41 -12.17
CA GLN A 46 6.00 2.18 -13.61
C GLN A 46 5.25 0.89 -13.98
N GLY A 47 4.62 0.88 -15.17
CA GLY A 47 3.99 -0.30 -15.76
C GLY A 47 2.60 -0.60 -15.19
N ALA A 48 2.23 -1.87 -15.19
CA ALA A 48 0.97 -2.36 -14.64
C ALA A 48 1.16 -3.74 -14.00
N ALA A 49 0.35 -4.05 -12.99
CA ALA A 49 0.33 -5.35 -12.35
C ALA A 49 -1.10 -5.76 -11.99
N LYS A 50 -1.36 -7.06 -11.89
CA LYS A 50 -2.59 -7.60 -11.32
C LYS A 50 -2.30 -8.00 -9.88
N LEU A 51 -3.21 -7.66 -8.97
CA LEU A 51 -3.32 -8.26 -7.66
C LEU A 51 -4.52 -9.20 -7.66
N GLU A 52 -4.27 -10.48 -7.38
CA GLU A 52 -5.28 -11.52 -7.31
C GLU A 52 -5.44 -12.00 -5.87
N MET A 53 -6.67 -11.94 -5.38
CA MET A 53 -7.06 -12.47 -4.08
C MET A 53 -7.44 -13.95 -4.19
N PRO A 54 -7.27 -14.76 -3.13
CA PRO A 54 -7.72 -16.15 -3.09
C PRO A 54 -9.23 -16.31 -3.30
N THR A 55 -10.01 -15.25 -3.00
CA THR A 55 -11.45 -15.15 -3.26
C THR A 55 -11.80 -15.04 -4.74
N GLY A 56 -10.80 -14.78 -5.61
CA GLY A 56 -10.98 -14.59 -7.05
C GLY A 56 -11.11 -13.13 -7.47
N GLU A 57 -11.13 -12.18 -6.53
CA GLU A 57 -11.12 -10.74 -6.85
C GLU A 57 -9.77 -10.35 -7.47
N ILE A 58 -9.83 -9.53 -8.53
CA ILE A 58 -8.66 -9.08 -9.27
C ILE A 58 -8.66 -7.55 -9.37
N PHE A 59 -7.56 -6.93 -8.98
CA PHE A 59 -7.33 -5.49 -9.07
C PHE A 59 -6.18 -5.21 -10.04
N THR A 60 -6.38 -4.26 -10.95
CA THR A 60 -5.30 -3.81 -11.85
C THR A 60 -4.64 -2.57 -11.24
N LEU A 61 -3.37 -2.71 -10.87
CA LEU A 61 -2.56 -1.64 -10.31
C LEU A 61 -1.85 -0.88 -11.42
N ARG A 62 -1.85 0.45 -11.30
CA ARG A 62 -1.11 1.39 -12.16
C ARG A 62 -0.52 2.52 -11.30
N PRO A 63 0.47 3.28 -11.80
CA PRO A 63 0.95 4.46 -11.11
C PRO A 63 -0.17 5.45 -10.78
N GLY A 64 -0.15 5.94 -9.53
CA GLY A 64 -1.22 6.77 -8.96
C GLY A 64 -2.34 5.97 -8.27
N ASN A 65 -2.22 4.64 -8.16
CA ASN A 65 -3.10 3.81 -7.34
C ASN A 65 -2.31 3.11 -6.23
N VAL A 66 -3.00 2.79 -5.13
CA VAL A 66 -2.45 2.02 -4.01
C VAL A 66 -3.49 0.98 -3.59
N VAL A 67 -3.06 -0.26 -3.39
CA VAL A 67 -3.88 -1.29 -2.76
C VAL A 67 -3.37 -1.57 -1.37
N LEU A 68 -4.27 -1.63 -0.40
CA LEU A 68 -3.99 -1.99 0.98
C LEU A 68 -4.81 -3.22 1.36
N LEU A 69 -4.20 -4.10 2.15
CA LEU A 69 -4.77 -5.36 2.62
C LEU A 69 -4.85 -5.29 4.16
N PRO A 70 -5.95 -4.80 4.74
CA PRO A 70 -6.01 -4.47 6.17
C PRO A 70 -5.80 -5.66 7.09
N GLN A 71 -6.17 -6.87 6.64
CA GLN A 71 -6.01 -8.13 7.38
C GLN A 71 -4.79 -8.94 6.89
N ASN A 72 -3.94 -8.34 6.06
CA ASN A 72 -2.73 -8.96 5.52
C ASN A 72 -2.98 -10.28 4.79
N SER A 73 -4.12 -10.40 4.12
CA SER A 73 -4.53 -11.62 3.44
C SER A 73 -3.49 -12.09 2.41
N ALA A 74 -3.41 -13.40 2.23
CA ALA A 74 -2.62 -13.98 1.15
C ALA A 74 -3.13 -13.45 -0.19
N HIS A 75 -2.24 -13.20 -1.14
CA HIS A 75 -2.58 -12.68 -2.46
C HIS A 75 -1.40 -12.92 -3.41
N ARG A 76 -1.62 -12.66 -4.69
CA ARG A 76 -0.60 -12.79 -5.73
C ARG A 76 -0.52 -11.51 -6.54
N LEU A 77 0.70 -11.00 -6.72
CA LEU A 77 0.96 -10.01 -7.75
C LEU A 77 1.45 -10.73 -9.01
N SER A 78 0.97 -10.32 -10.17
CA SER A 78 1.38 -10.85 -11.47
C SER A 78 1.50 -9.75 -12.51
N HIS A 79 2.32 -10.04 -13.51
CA HIS A 79 2.59 -9.16 -14.63
C HIS A 79 1.34 -8.85 -15.49
N VAL A 80 1.28 -7.65 -16.07
CA VAL A 80 0.26 -7.23 -17.04
C VAL A 80 0.95 -6.60 -18.24
N ASP A 81 0.83 -7.24 -19.40
CA ASP A 81 1.38 -6.81 -20.70
C ASP A 81 2.90 -6.70 -20.74
N ASN A 82 3.56 -6.75 -21.91
CA ASN A 82 5.02 -6.92 -22.03
C ASN A 82 5.93 -5.72 -21.63
N GLU A 83 5.49 -4.88 -20.69
CA GLU A 83 6.25 -3.74 -20.18
C GLU A 83 6.98 -4.05 -18.87
N SER A 84 8.12 -3.39 -18.65
CA SER A 84 8.84 -3.44 -17.37
C SER A 84 7.98 -2.81 -16.27
N THR A 85 7.85 -3.50 -15.15
CA THR A 85 7.04 -3.05 -14.00
C THR A 85 7.95 -2.72 -12.82
N CYS A 86 7.73 -1.57 -12.17
CA CYS A 86 8.43 -1.22 -10.94
C CYS A 86 7.43 -1.17 -9.77
N ILE A 87 7.56 -2.12 -8.85
CA ILE A 87 6.68 -2.29 -7.70
C ILE A 87 7.36 -1.81 -6.43
N VAL A 88 6.59 -1.08 -5.63
CA VAL A 88 6.94 -0.69 -4.26
C VAL A 88 5.99 -1.43 -3.31
N CYS A 89 6.57 -2.21 -2.40
CA CYS A 89 5.83 -2.90 -1.35
C CYS A 89 6.20 -2.32 0.00
N GLY A 90 5.22 -2.21 0.89
CA GLY A 90 5.47 -1.85 2.27
C GLY A 90 4.42 -2.40 3.20
N THR A 91 4.61 -2.10 4.48
CA THR A 91 3.66 -2.45 5.53
C THR A 91 3.35 -1.26 6.41
N LEU A 92 2.22 -1.34 7.11
CA LEU A 92 1.83 -0.45 8.20
C LEU A 92 1.47 -1.30 9.40
N ARG A 93 2.25 -1.18 10.47
CA ARG A 93 1.98 -1.85 11.74
C ARG A 93 1.14 -0.96 12.64
N LEU A 94 0.02 -1.50 13.11
CA LEU A 94 -0.84 -0.87 14.11
C LEU A 94 -0.65 -1.58 15.45
N GLN A 95 -1.14 -0.93 16.52
CA GLN A 95 -1.26 -1.59 17.82
C GLN A 95 -2.16 -2.82 17.74
N HIS A 96 -1.90 -3.83 18.57
CA HIS A 96 -2.70 -5.07 18.61
C HIS A 96 -4.19 -4.82 18.92
N SER A 97 -4.51 -3.74 19.63
CA SER A 97 -5.88 -3.28 19.89
C SER A 97 -6.64 -2.89 18.62
N ALA A 98 -5.94 -2.53 17.54
CA ALA A 98 -6.53 -2.19 16.24
C ALA A 98 -7.16 -3.40 15.54
N ARG A 99 -6.90 -4.63 16.00
CA ARG A 99 -7.34 -5.87 15.33
C ARG A 99 -8.81 -5.84 14.94
N TYR A 100 -9.70 -5.47 15.87
CA TYR A 100 -11.14 -5.44 15.60
C TYR A 100 -11.52 -4.41 14.54
N PHE A 101 -10.86 -3.25 14.56
CA PHE A 101 -11.03 -2.23 13.54
C PHE A 101 -10.57 -2.76 12.17
N LEU A 102 -9.38 -3.36 12.09
CA LEU A 102 -8.86 -3.92 10.84
C LEU A 102 -9.76 -5.04 10.30
N THR A 103 -10.27 -5.93 11.16
CA THR A 103 -11.21 -6.99 10.72
C THR A 103 -12.60 -6.48 10.35
N SER A 104 -12.94 -5.22 10.67
CA SER A 104 -14.20 -4.60 10.23
C SER A 104 -14.11 -3.93 8.86
N LEU A 105 -12.89 -3.72 8.35
CA LEU A 105 -12.65 -3.18 7.02
C LEU A 105 -12.81 -4.29 5.96
N PRO A 106 -13.06 -3.95 4.69
CA PRO A 106 -12.95 -4.87 3.57
C PRO A 106 -11.58 -5.58 3.52
N GLU A 107 -11.53 -6.76 2.87
CA GLU A 107 -10.27 -7.50 2.69
C GLU A 107 -9.24 -6.72 1.85
N THR A 108 -9.75 -5.91 0.93
CA THR A 108 -8.96 -5.05 0.06
C THR A 108 -9.52 -3.64 0.09
N LEU A 109 -8.66 -2.66 0.37
CA LEU A 109 -8.93 -1.26 0.15
C LEU A 109 -8.15 -0.81 -1.09
N PHE A 110 -8.86 -0.47 -2.16
CA PHE A 110 -8.23 -0.05 -3.41
C PHE A 110 -8.40 1.45 -3.63
N LEU A 111 -7.35 2.21 -3.32
CA LEU A 111 -7.31 3.65 -3.51
C LEU A 111 -6.93 3.96 -4.97
N ALA A 112 -7.95 4.26 -5.77
CA ALA A 112 -7.82 4.58 -7.19
C ALA A 112 -8.56 5.89 -7.53
N PRO A 113 -7.98 7.05 -7.17
CA PRO A 113 -8.63 8.33 -7.42
C PRO A 113 -8.79 8.61 -8.92
N VAL A 114 -9.70 9.53 -9.25
CA VAL A 114 -9.94 9.95 -10.64
C VAL A 114 -8.65 10.50 -11.25
N ASN A 115 -8.33 10.05 -12.47
CA ASN A 115 -7.13 10.50 -13.19
C ASN A 115 -7.01 12.02 -13.21
N HIS A 116 -5.80 12.52 -12.94
CA HIS A 116 -5.45 13.94 -12.86
C HIS A 116 -6.10 14.72 -11.70
N SER A 117 -6.82 14.09 -10.77
CA SER A 117 -7.21 14.75 -9.51
C SER A 117 -5.99 15.11 -8.65
N VAL A 118 -6.20 15.97 -7.65
CA VAL A 118 -5.13 16.33 -6.70
C VAL A 118 -4.62 15.10 -5.96
N GLU A 119 -5.52 14.22 -5.51
CA GLU A 119 -5.20 12.97 -4.82
C GLU A 119 -4.43 12.01 -5.73
N TYR A 120 -4.87 11.86 -6.99
CA TYR A 120 -4.18 11.04 -7.97
C TYR A 120 -2.75 11.53 -8.21
N ASN A 121 -2.58 12.83 -8.45
CA ASN A 121 -1.27 13.42 -8.70
C ASN A 121 -0.37 13.31 -7.46
N TRP A 122 -0.91 13.50 -6.26
CA TRP A 122 -0.16 13.33 -5.02
C TRP A 122 0.31 11.88 -4.85
N LEU A 123 -0.57 10.88 -5.01
CA LEU A 123 -0.17 9.46 -4.93
C LEU A 123 0.89 9.11 -5.96
N ARG A 124 0.73 9.60 -7.19
CA ARG A 124 1.66 9.33 -8.29
C ARG A 124 3.08 9.80 -8.00
N GLU A 125 3.25 10.92 -7.30
CA GLU A 125 4.56 11.48 -6.93
C GLU A 125 5.05 10.99 -5.56
N ALA A 126 4.15 10.73 -4.61
CA ALA A 126 4.50 10.26 -3.27
C ALA A 126 5.17 8.88 -3.28
N ILE A 127 4.75 7.97 -4.17
CA ILE A 127 5.32 6.61 -4.23
C ILE A 127 6.78 6.62 -4.76
N PRO A 128 7.13 7.29 -5.88
CA PRO A 128 8.53 7.48 -6.27
C PRO A 128 9.36 8.19 -5.21
N PHE A 129 8.81 9.22 -4.56
CA PHE A 129 9.49 9.93 -3.48
C PHE A 129 9.82 9.00 -2.31
N LEU A 130 8.86 8.18 -1.86
CA LEU A 130 9.06 7.13 -0.86
C LEU A 130 10.15 6.13 -1.27
N GLN A 131 10.14 5.68 -2.52
CA GLN A 131 11.15 4.78 -3.07
C GLN A 131 12.55 5.41 -3.05
N GLN A 132 12.67 6.71 -3.32
CA GLN A 132 13.93 7.43 -3.25
C GLN A 132 14.41 7.58 -1.79
N GLU A 133 13.53 8.05 -0.90
CA GLU A 133 13.86 8.28 0.51
C GLU A 133 14.30 7.00 1.22
N SER A 134 13.60 5.87 0.98
CA SER A 134 13.96 4.56 1.56
C SER A 134 15.31 4.02 1.11
N ARG A 135 15.89 4.55 0.02
CA ARG A 135 17.24 4.21 -0.44
C ARG A 135 18.30 5.18 0.08
N SER A 136 17.88 6.30 0.66
CA SER A 136 18.78 7.31 1.22
C SER A 136 19.24 6.92 2.63
N ALA A 137 20.36 7.47 3.07
CA ALA A 137 20.89 7.30 4.43
C ALA A 137 20.68 8.57 5.30
N MET A 138 19.68 9.39 4.96
CA MET A 138 19.46 10.66 5.67
C MET A 138 18.78 10.43 7.03
N PRO A 139 19.10 11.25 8.05
CA PRO A 139 18.35 11.25 9.30
C PRO A 139 16.86 11.55 9.06
N GLY A 140 15.97 10.74 9.64
CA GLY A 140 14.52 10.96 9.61
C GLY A 140 13.76 10.24 8.51
N VAL A 141 14.43 9.48 7.64
CA VAL A 141 13.81 8.68 6.56
C VAL A 141 12.68 7.80 7.07
N ASP A 142 12.90 7.05 8.15
CA ASP A 142 11.88 6.15 8.69
C ASP A 142 10.63 6.89 9.13
N ALA A 143 10.79 8.06 9.77
CA ALA A 143 9.66 8.87 10.22
C ALA A 143 8.87 9.44 9.03
N LEU A 144 9.57 9.93 8.01
CA LEU A 144 8.97 10.45 6.79
C LEU A 144 8.22 9.34 6.02
N CYS A 145 8.86 8.19 5.81
CA CYS A 145 8.23 7.06 5.13
C CYS A 145 7.00 6.56 5.89
N SER A 146 7.11 6.45 7.21
CA SER A 146 6.01 6.03 8.08
C SER A 146 4.81 6.97 7.98
N GLN A 147 5.03 8.29 8.00
CA GLN A 147 3.97 9.30 7.89
C GLN A 147 3.24 9.28 6.53
N ILE A 148 3.98 9.14 5.43
CA ILE A 148 3.37 9.07 4.10
C ILE A 148 2.58 7.76 3.95
N CYS A 149 3.11 6.63 4.41
CA CYS A 149 2.38 5.37 4.40
C CYS A 149 1.08 5.47 5.22
N ALA A 150 1.13 6.08 6.41
CA ALA A 150 -0.06 6.30 7.24
C ALA A 150 -1.11 7.18 6.55
N THR A 151 -0.68 8.11 5.69
CA THR A 151 -1.57 8.93 4.87
C THR A 151 -2.29 8.07 3.83
N PHE A 152 -1.65 7.11 3.18
CA PHE A 152 -2.34 6.18 2.25
C PHE A 152 -3.48 5.44 2.93
N PHE A 153 -3.23 4.89 4.12
CA PHE A 153 -4.27 4.20 4.87
C PHE A 153 -5.41 5.13 5.27
N THR A 154 -5.09 6.35 5.74
CA THR A 154 -6.11 7.35 6.08
C THR A 154 -6.97 7.73 4.87
N LEU A 155 -6.36 7.90 3.70
CA LEU A 155 -7.07 8.16 2.44
C LEU A 155 -7.97 6.99 2.03
N ALA A 156 -7.54 5.76 2.27
CA ALA A 156 -8.28 4.57 1.87
C ALA A 156 -9.47 4.23 2.79
N VAL A 157 -9.41 4.58 4.08
CA VAL A 157 -10.51 4.31 5.03
C VAL A 157 -11.53 5.46 5.16
N ARG A 158 -11.27 6.60 4.53
CA ARG A 158 -12.20 7.74 4.52
C ARG A 158 -13.15 7.75 3.32
N GLU A 159 -12.87 6.94 2.30
CA GLU A 159 -13.77 6.69 1.16
C GLU A 159 -14.84 5.67 1.53
#